data_AF-A0A5K4ES52-F1
#
_entry.id   AF-A0A5K4ES52-F1
#
_cell.length_a   1.000
_cell.length_b   1.000
_cell.length_c   1.000
_cell.angle_alpha   90.00
_cell.angle_beta   90.00
_cell.angle_gamma   90.00
#
_symmetry.space_group_name_H-M   'P 1'
#
loop_
_entity.id
_entity.type
_entity.pdbx_description
1 polymer ?
#
loop_
_entity_poly.entity_id
_entity_poly.type
_entity_poly.pdbx_seq_one_letter_code
_entity_poly.pdbx_strand_id
1 'polypeptide(L)'
;MFLKTFQDLKDIIVNKPGVYDVYLKTNEPVSEEKIQIWESLNGLTLPSDLKDFYLTTDGIELGWYSICNEKTSAAGLIKINKLEDFKSIKLNCINLDEETKNDDFEMAN
;
A
#
# COMPACT_ATOMS: atom_id res chain seq x y z
N MET A 1 6.08 15.95 -1.10
CA MET A 1 6.75 15.22 0.02
C MET A 1 6.99 13.76 -0.35
N PHE A 2 5.95 13.01 -0.76
CA PHE A 2 6.04 11.57 -1.07
C PHE A 2 7.12 11.18 -2.10
N LEU A 3 7.18 11.85 -3.25
CA LEU A 3 8.16 11.51 -4.28
C LEU A 3 9.60 11.66 -3.80
N LYS A 4 9.87 12.64 -2.94
CA LYS A 4 11.21 12.85 -2.36
C LYS A 4 11.60 11.67 -1.48
N THR A 5 10.70 11.16 -0.65
CA THR A 5 10.94 9.97 0.17
C THR A 5 11.33 8.75 -0.66
N PHE A 6 10.65 8.52 -1.80
CA PHE A 6 10.98 7.39 -2.67
C PHE A 6 12.29 7.59 -3.45
N GLN A 7 12.64 8.83 -3.79
CA GLN A 7 13.96 9.13 -4.36
C GLN A 7 15.07 8.89 -3.32
N ASP A 8 14.90 9.38 -2.10
CA ASP A 8 15.87 9.18 -1.02
C ASP A 8 16.04 7.68 -0.70
N LEU A 9 14.94 6.91 -0.73
CA LEU A 9 14.98 5.46 -0.59
C LEU A 9 15.72 4.78 -1.74
N LYS A 10 15.47 5.20 -2.98
CA LYS A 10 16.20 4.71 -4.16
C LYS A 10 17.70 4.93 -3.99
N ASP A 11 18.12 6.12 -3.58
CA ASP A 11 19.52 6.47 -3.39
C ASP A 11 20.19 5.60 -2.30
N ILE A 12 19.45 5.27 -1.24
CA ILE A 12 19.95 4.34 -0.21
C ILE A 12 20.12 2.92 -0.77
N ILE A 13 19.19 2.44 -1.59
CA ILE A 13 19.20 1.08 -2.15
C ILE A 13 20.32 0.89 -3.17
N VAL A 14 20.55 1.88 -4.05
CA VAL A 14 21.62 1.85 -5.07
C VAL A 14 23.00 1.61 -4.46
N ASN A 15 23.22 2.08 -3.24
CA ASN A 15 24.51 1.96 -2.55
C ASN A 15 24.71 0.63 -1.80
N LYS A 16 23.75 -0.31 -1.86
CA LYS A 16 23.84 -1.57 -1.14
C LYS A 16 24.64 -2.63 -1.91
N PRO A 17 25.52 -3.40 -1.25
CA PRO A 17 26.26 -4.48 -1.91
C PRO A 17 25.33 -5.51 -2.56
N GLY A 18 25.67 -5.91 -3.78
CA GLY A 18 24.91 -6.92 -4.53
C GLY A 18 23.61 -6.41 -5.16
N VAL A 19 23.23 -5.15 -4.92
CA VAL A 19 22.12 -4.50 -5.63
C VAL A 19 22.56 -4.14 -7.05
N TYR A 20 21.67 -4.38 -7.99
CA TYR A 20 21.83 -4.10 -9.40
C TYR A 20 20.53 -3.49 -9.95
N ASP A 21 20.65 -2.58 -10.91
CA ASP A 21 19.53 -1.99 -11.67
C ASP A 21 18.32 -1.55 -10.82
N VAL A 22 18.50 -0.46 -10.08
CA VAL A 22 17.44 0.15 -9.25
C VAL A 22 16.67 1.16 -10.07
N TYR A 23 15.35 0.99 -10.14
CA TYR A 23 14.47 1.90 -10.87
C TYR A 23 13.36 2.45 -9.97
N LEU A 24 12.94 3.68 -10.25
CA LEU A 24 11.78 4.31 -9.64
C LEU A 24 10.88 4.82 -10.75
N LYS A 25 9.67 4.27 -10.81
CA LYS A 25 8.63 4.65 -11.76
C LYS A 25 7.54 5.40 -11.03
N THR A 26 7.27 6.61 -11.51
CA THR A 26 6.18 7.47 -11.07
C THR A 26 5.20 7.66 -12.21
N ASN A 27 3.92 7.76 -11.91
CA ASN A 27 2.88 8.05 -12.89
C ASN A 27 2.40 9.50 -12.76
N GLU A 28 1.67 9.97 -13.76
CA GLU A 28 1.03 11.29 -13.71
C GLU A 28 0.07 11.39 -12.52
N PRO A 29 -0.06 12.56 -11.90
CA PRO A 29 -1.07 12.80 -10.87
C PRO A 29 -2.49 12.46 -11.33
N VAL A 30 -3.30 11.98 -10.39
CA VAL A 30 -4.75 11.89 -10.58
C VAL A 30 -5.36 13.27 -10.36
N SER A 31 -6.34 13.65 -11.18
CA SER A 31 -7.10 14.88 -10.93
C SER A 31 -8.06 14.72 -9.76
N GLU A 32 -8.32 15.81 -9.04
CA GLU A 32 -9.31 15.86 -7.95
C GLU A 32 -10.68 15.27 -8.39
N GLU A 33 -11.13 15.63 -9.60
CA GLU A 33 -12.38 15.13 -10.17
C GLU A 33 -12.38 13.60 -10.31
N LYS A 34 -11.29 13.00 -10.78
CA LYS A 34 -11.17 11.54 -10.91
C LYS A 34 -11.17 10.86 -9.55
N ILE A 35 -10.55 11.45 -8.53
CA ILE A 35 -10.61 10.96 -7.15
C ILE A 35 -12.06 10.97 -6.65
N GLN A 36 -12.78 12.07 -6.81
CA GLN A 36 -14.18 12.19 -6.39
C GLN A 36 -15.11 11.21 -7.11
N ILE A 37 -14.89 10.98 -8.41
CA ILE A 37 -15.62 9.98 -9.19
C ILE A 37 -15.33 8.58 -8.63
N TRP A 38 -14.06 8.25 -8.37
CA TRP A 38 -13.69 6.96 -7.80
C TRP A 38 -14.31 6.73 -6.42
N GLU A 39 -14.29 7.75 -5.55
CA GLU A 39 -14.94 7.72 -4.23
C GLU A 39 -16.44 7.47 -4.35
N SER A 40 -17.11 8.19 -5.25
CA SER A 40 -18.55 8.05 -5.48
C SER A 40 -18.91 6.66 -6.02
N LEU A 41 -18.11 6.12 -6.94
CA LEU A 41 -18.31 4.77 -7.50
C LEU A 41 -18.12 3.66 -6.46
N ASN A 42 -17.21 3.85 -5.52
CA ASN A 42 -16.92 2.86 -4.48
C ASN A 42 -17.74 3.07 -3.20
N GLY A 43 -18.44 4.20 -3.06
CA GLY A 43 -19.15 4.56 -1.84
C GLY A 43 -18.22 4.75 -0.64
N LEU A 44 -16.99 5.21 -0.87
CA LEU A 44 -15.93 5.33 0.14
C LEU A 44 -15.26 6.70 0.05
N THR A 45 -14.63 7.13 1.14
CA THR A 45 -13.80 8.35 1.16
C THR A 45 -12.36 7.95 1.44
N LEU A 46 -11.43 8.39 0.59
CA LEU A 46 -10.01 8.23 0.81
C LEU A 46 -9.55 9.11 1.97
N PRO A 47 -8.67 8.59 2.86
CA PRO A 47 -7.92 9.40 3.80
C PRO A 47 -7.18 10.56 3.11
N SER A 48 -7.04 11.69 3.79
CA SER A 48 -6.33 12.89 3.30
C SER A 48 -4.96 12.56 2.72
N ASP A 49 -4.19 11.76 3.44
CA ASP A 49 -2.81 11.45 3.08
C ASP A 49 -2.74 10.64 1.78
N LEU A 50 -3.72 9.78 1.53
CA LEU A 50 -3.82 9.03 0.27
C LEU A 50 -4.29 9.94 -0.86
N LYS A 51 -5.22 10.86 -0.62
CA LYS A 51 -5.61 11.86 -1.63
C LYS A 51 -4.42 12.71 -2.05
N ASP A 52 -3.68 13.25 -1.10
CA ASP A 52 -2.47 14.05 -1.34
C ASP A 52 -1.42 13.26 -2.14
N PHE A 53 -1.29 11.97 -1.84
CA PHE A 53 -0.44 11.06 -2.61
C PHE A 53 -0.91 10.95 -4.07
N TYR A 54 -2.19 10.63 -4.32
CA TYR A 54 -2.73 10.45 -5.67
C TYR A 54 -2.80 11.75 -6.47
N LEU A 55 -2.96 12.90 -5.82
CA LEU A 55 -2.80 14.24 -6.40
C LEU A 55 -1.35 14.59 -6.75
N THR A 56 -0.39 13.77 -6.31
CA THR A 56 1.04 13.91 -6.65
C THR A 56 1.50 12.86 -7.66
N THR A 57 1.00 11.62 -7.59
CA THR A 57 1.35 10.53 -8.52
C THR A 57 0.31 9.40 -8.47
N ASP A 58 -0.13 8.89 -9.62
CA ASP A 58 -1.07 7.76 -9.67
C ASP A 58 -0.37 6.42 -9.44
N GLY A 59 -0.04 6.14 -8.19
CA GLY A 59 0.75 4.96 -7.81
C GLY A 59 2.25 5.13 -8.10
N ILE A 60 3.04 4.22 -7.55
CA ILE A 60 4.50 4.28 -7.62
C ILE A 60 5.09 2.88 -7.59
N GLU A 61 6.23 2.70 -8.25
CA GLU A 61 6.94 1.43 -8.27
C GLU A 61 8.45 1.65 -8.13
N LEU A 62 9.03 1.11 -7.06
CA LEU A 62 10.47 1.10 -6.79
C LEU A 62 10.93 -0.36 -6.81
N GLY A 63 11.68 -0.74 -7.83
CA GLY A 63 12.20 -2.10 -7.98
C GLY A 63 13.72 -2.12 -8.07
N TRP A 64 14.29 -3.25 -7.67
CA TRP A 64 15.72 -3.49 -7.81
C TRP A 64 16.01 -4.98 -7.99
N TYR A 65 17.10 -5.23 -8.69
CA TYR A 65 17.65 -6.56 -8.92
C TYR A 65 18.85 -6.80 -8.00
N SER A 66 19.26 -8.05 -7.92
CA SER A 66 20.55 -8.43 -7.33
C SER A 66 21.39 -9.15 -8.38
N ILE A 67 22.70 -8.95 -8.30
CA ILE A 67 23.67 -9.66 -9.13
C ILE A 67 24.56 -10.54 -8.25
N CYS A 68 24.59 -11.84 -8.54
CA CYS A 68 25.44 -12.81 -7.86
C CYS A 68 25.94 -13.84 -8.88
N ASN A 69 27.26 -14.03 -8.99
CA ASN A 69 27.89 -14.95 -9.93
C ASN A 69 27.36 -14.80 -11.37
N GLU A 70 27.32 -13.56 -11.87
CA GLU A 70 26.84 -13.18 -13.22
C GLU A 70 25.35 -13.48 -13.48
N LYS A 71 24.59 -13.89 -12.46
CA LYS A 71 23.14 -14.05 -12.54
C LYS A 71 22.44 -12.86 -11.92
N THR A 72 21.50 -12.29 -12.69
CA THR A 72 20.62 -11.23 -12.23
C THR A 72 19.26 -11.80 -11.83
N SER A 73 18.78 -11.46 -10.65
CA SER A 73 17.44 -11.86 -10.16
C SER A 73 16.72 -10.67 -9.51
N ALA A 74 15.39 -10.66 -9.56
CA ALA A 74 14.61 -9.64 -8.86
C ALA A 74 14.83 -9.77 -7.35
N ALA A 75 15.27 -8.68 -6.71
CA ALA A 75 15.61 -8.68 -5.29
C ALA A 75 14.54 -8.03 -4.43
N GLY A 76 13.85 -7.02 -4.95
CA GLY A 76 12.74 -6.41 -4.25
C GLY A 76 11.91 -5.46 -5.11
N LEU A 77 10.70 -5.22 -4.61
CA LEU A 77 9.70 -4.37 -5.24
C LEU A 77 8.87 -3.71 -4.14
N ILE A 78 8.77 -2.38 -4.19
CA ILE A 78 7.84 -1.59 -3.41
C ILE A 78 6.87 -0.96 -4.40
N LYS A 79 5.58 -1.23 -4.23
CA LYS A 79 4.54 -0.76 -5.15
C LYS A 79 3.34 -0.19 -4.39
N ILE A 80 2.91 0.98 -4.80
CA ILE A 80 1.57 1.51 -4.49
C ILE A 80 0.80 1.45 -5.80
N ASN A 81 -0.38 0.82 -5.76
CA ASN A 81 -1.20 0.63 -6.95
C ASN A 81 -1.80 1.96 -7.43
N LYS A 82 -2.24 1.97 -8.68
CA LYS A 82 -3.04 3.08 -9.18
C LYS A 82 -4.38 3.15 -8.48
N LEU A 83 -5.02 4.30 -8.54
CA LEU A 83 -6.35 4.49 -7.98
C LEU A 83 -7.38 3.50 -8.59
N GLU A 84 -7.30 3.26 -9.90
CA GLU A 84 -8.20 2.34 -10.62
C GLU A 84 -8.03 0.87 -10.22
N ASP A 85 -6.88 0.50 -9.66
CA ASP A 85 -6.53 -0.89 -9.32
C ASP A 85 -7.02 -1.31 -7.93
N PHE A 86 -7.53 -0.37 -7.12
CA PHE A 86 -8.08 -0.70 -5.82
C PHE A 86 -9.32 -1.58 -5.93
N LYS A 87 -9.38 -2.59 -5.06
CA LYS A 87 -10.49 -3.53 -4.98
C LYS A 87 -10.98 -3.62 -3.56
N SER A 88 -12.30 -3.64 -3.41
CA SER A 88 -12.92 -3.95 -2.13
C SER A 88 -12.52 -5.36 -1.70
N ILE A 89 -11.90 -5.47 -0.52
CA ILE A 89 -11.65 -6.76 0.12
C ILE A 89 -12.81 -6.96 1.10
N LYS A 90 -13.62 -7.98 0.86
CA LYS A 90 -14.59 -8.45 1.85
C LYS A 90 -13.82 -9.17 2.94
N LEU A 91 -13.52 -8.48 4.03
CA LEU A 91 -13.04 -9.14 5.24
C LEU A 91 -14.25 -9.89 5.83
N ASN A 92 -14.17 -11.22 5.86
CA ASN A 92 -15.06 -12.01 6.71
C ASN A 92 -14.62 -11.75 8.15
N CYS A 93 -15.08 -10.64 8.73
CA CYS A 93 -14.84 -10.34 10.13
C CYS A 93 -15.56 -11.43 10.95
N ILE A 94 -14.78 -12.25 11.66
CA ILE A 94 -15.29 -13.04 12.77
C ILE A 94 -15.61 -12.01 13.85
N ASN A 95 -16.87 -11.92 14.28
CA ASN A 95 -17.27 -10.99 15.34
C ASN A 95 -16.42 -11.29 16.58
N LEU A 96 -15.62 -10.31 17.03
CA LEU A 96 -14.85 -10.38 18.28
C LEU A 96 -15.70 -9.93 19.48
N ASP A 97 -17.02 -9.89 19.33
CA ASP A 97 -17.95 -9.35 20.31
C ASP A 97 -18.60 -10.43 21.18
N GLU A 98 -18.03 -11.63 21.29
CA GLU A 98 -18.46 -12.58 22.33
C GLU A 98 -17.75 -12.29 23.66
N GLU A 99 -18.07 -11.14 24.25
CA GLU A 99 -17.96 -10.96 25.70
C GLU A 99 -19.26 -11.35 26.40
N THR A 100 -19.10 -12.18 27.43
CA THR A 100 -19.93 -12.38 28.62
C THR A 100 -21.27 -13.14 28.52
N LYS A 101 -21.24 -14.40 29.01
CA LYS A 101 -22.13 -14.86 30.09
C LYS A 101 -21.37 -15.73 31.09
N ASN A 102 -20.89 -15.11 32.17
CA ASN A 102 -20.70 -15.80 33.44
C ASN A 102 -22.04 -15.75 34.15
N ASP A 103 -22.77 -16.86 34.22
CA ASP A 103 -23.87 -17.06 35.17
C ASP A 103 -23.98 -18.56 35.49
N ASP A 104 -23.15 -19.03 36.42
CA ASP A 104 -23.35 -20.30 37.11
C ASP A 104 -23.21 -20.06 38.63
N PHE A 105 -24.28 -19.58 39.25
CA PHE A 105 -24.54 -19.76 40.68
C PHE A 105 -26.05 -19.74 40.93
N GLU A 106 -26.70 -20.90 40.80
CA GLU A 106 -27.95 -21.18 41.51
C GLU A 106 -27.71 -22.24 42.59
N MET A 107 -28.08 -21.87 43.82
CA MET A 107 -28.00 -22.69 45.03
C MET A 107 -28.97 -23.87 44.96
N ALA A 108 -28.49 -25.04 45.34
CA ALA A 108 -29.32 -26.21 45.64
C ALA A 108 -30.26 -25.92 46.82
N ASN A 109 -31.53 -26.26 46.66
CA ASN A 109 -32.50 -26.43 47.75
C ASN A 109 -32.14 -27.63 48.64
#